data_AF-A0A820BCW7-F1
#
_entry.id   AF-A0A820BCW7-F1
#
_cell.length_a   1.000
_cell.length_b   1.000
_cell.length_c   1.000
_cell.angle_alpha   90.00
_cell.angle_beta   90.00
_cell.angle_gamma   90.00
#
_symmetry.space_group_name_H-M   'P 1'
#
loop_
_entity.id
_entity.type
_entity.pdbx_description
1 polymer ?
#
loop_
_entity_poly.entity_id
_entity_poly.type
_entity_poly.pdbx_seq_one_letter_code
_entity_poly.pdbx_strand_id
1 'polypeptide(L)'
;PTCTDNLKNGGESDLDCGGVCPRCGDGLSCNTDADCVSDLCTNGVCAAPTCTDNLKNGGESDLDCGGVCPRCGDGQSCNTGADCVSDVCTNGVCAAPTCTDNLKNGGESDIDCGGVCPRCADGQSCNTDADCVSGLCTNGVCAGI
;
A
#
# COMPACT_ATOMS: atom_id res chain seq x y z
N PRO A 1 37.48 -5.37 -18.07
CA PRO A 1 36.24 -4.72 -17.59
C PRO A 1 35.65 -5.52 -16.44
N THR A 2 35.81 -5.03 -15.21
CA THR A 2 35.18 -5.63 -14.03
C THR A 2 34.39 -4.57 -13.30
N CYS A 3 33.20 -4.91 -12.80
CA CYS A 3 32.27 -4.01 -12.12
C CYS A 3 32.73 -3.58 -10.70
N THR A 4 34.03 -3.46 -10.47
CA THR A 4 34.67 -3.10 -9.20
C THR A 4 36.09 -2.54 -9.44
N ASP A 5 36.39 -2.03 -10.64
CA ASP A 5 37.73 -1.54 -11.01
C ASP A 5 37.88 -0.01 -10.88
N ASN A 6 36.87 0.68 -10.36
CA ASN A 6 36.78 2.13 -10.22
C ASN A 6 37.03 2.86 -11.56
N LEU A 7 36.58 2.29 -12.68
CA LEU A 7 36.62 2.95 -13.98
C LEU A 7 35.33 2.69 -14.74
N LYS A 8 34.61 3.73 -15.17
CA LYS A 8 33.44 3.60 -16.06
C LYS A 8 33.81 2.95 -17.40
N ASN A 9 33.67 1.62 -17.49
CA ASN A 9 34.08 0.85 -18.65
C ASN A 9 33.18 -0.38 -18.86
N GLY A 10 33.45 -1.20 -19.88
CA GLY A 10 32.79 -2.52 -19.98
C GLY A 10 31.28 -2.55 -20.21
N GLY A 11 30.63 -1.41 -20.47
CA GLY A 11 29.17 -1.29 -20.61
C GLY A 11 28.46 -0.67 -19.40
N GLU A 12 29.20 -0.19 -18.41
CA GLU A 12 28.70 0.53 -17.24
C GLU A 12 28.04 1.88 -17.58
N SER A 13 26.97 2.20 -16.86
CA SER A 13 26.31 3.52 -16.96
C SER A 13 26.88 4.54 -15.99
N ASP A 14 27.41 4.11 -14.84
CA ASP A 14 28.24 4.89 -13.91
C ASP A 14 29.39 4.05 -13.37
N LEU A 15 30.30 4.64 -12.60
CA LEU A 15 31.45 3.98 -12.00
C LEU A 15 31.08 2.64 -11.35
N ASP A 16 31.52 1.52 -11.96
CA ASP A 16 31.30 0.15 -11.48
C ASP A 16 29.82 -0.31 -11.38
N CYS A 17 28.87 0.35 -12.05
CA CYS A 17 27.46 -0.03 -12.04
C CYS A 17 26.71 0.22 -13.37
N GLY A 18 25.57 -0.47 -13.53
CA GLY A 18 24.70 -0.38 -14.71
C GLY A 18 25.11 -1.29 -15.88
N GLY A 19 24.18 -1.49 -16.83
CA GLY A 19 24.36 -2.38 -17.96
C GLY A 19 24.53 -3.85 -17.54
N VAL A 20 25.72 -4.39 -17.75
CA VAL A 20 26.07 -5.78 -17.34
C VAL A 20 26.50 -5.89 -15.88
N CYS A 21 26.65 -4.76 -15.19
CA CYS A 21 27.08 -4.65 -13.81
C CYS A 21 25.89 -4.53 -12.84
N PRO A 22 26.13 -4.60 -11.52
CA PRO A 22 25.07 -4.37 -10.53
C PRO A 22 24.38 -3.02 -10.76
N ARG A 23 23.11 -2.93 -10.36
CA ARG A 23 22.30 -1.73 -10.54
C ARG A 23 22.86 -0.57 -9.72
N CYS A 24 22.86 0.62 -10.31
CA CYS A 24 23.26 1.88 -9.72
C CYS A 24 22.23 2.36 -8.70
N GLY A 25 22.70 2.95 -7.60
CA GLY A 25 21.84 3.64 -6.63
C GLY A 25 21.37 5.01 -7.12
N ASP A 26 20.46 5.62 -6.36
CA ASP A 26 19.90 6.94 -6.68
C ASP A 26 21.00 8.02 -6.81
N GLY A 27 20.82 8.93 -7.77
CA GLY A 27 21.75 10.02 -8.09
C GLY A 27 22.91 9.63 -9.00
N LEU A 28 23.09 8.34 -9.32
CA LEU A 28 24.10 7.85 -10.25
C LEU A 28 23.61 7.87 -11.71
N SER A 29 24.55 7.86 -12.65
CA SER A 29 24.28 7.91 -14.08
C SER A 29 23.66 6.60 -14.59
N CYS A 30 22.66 6.70 -15.46
CA CYS A 30 21.96 5.58 -16.08
C CYS A 30 21.71 5.82 -17.56
N ASN A 31 21.59 4.74 -18.33
CA ASN A 31 21.14 4.77 -19.73
C ASN A 31 19.70 4.26 -19.86
N THR A 32 19.31 3.33 -19.00
CA THR A 32 17.97 2.71 -18.96
C THR A 32 17.51 2.49 -17.53
N ASP A 33 16.20 2.30 -17.33
CA ASP A 33 15.57 1.99 -16.04
C ASP A 33 16.18 0.75 -15.36
N ALA A 34 16.56 -0.26 -16.15
CA ALA A 34 17.20 -1.47 -15.66
C ALA A 34 18.55 -1.20 -14.97
N ASP A 35 19.21 -0.08 -15.30
CA ASP A 35 20.49 0.30 -14.69
C ASP A 35 20.31 0.74 -13.23
N CYS A 36 19.11 1.17 -12.81
CA CYS A 36 18.87 1.79 -11.50
C CYS A 36 18.21 0.84 -10.52
N VAL A 37 18.64 0.77 -9.26
CA VAL A 37 17.96 -0.06 -8.23
C VAL A 37 16.47 0.28 -8.11
N SER A 38 16.11 1.54 -8.34
CA SER A 38 14.75 2.07 -8.32
C SER A 38 13.89 1.71 -9.55
N ASP A 39 14.45 1.06 -10.57
CA ASP A 39 13.81 0.88 -11.87
C ASP A 39 13.45 2.22 -12.57
N LEU A 40 14.02 3.35 -12.15
CA LEU A 40 13.67 4.67 -12.67
C LEU A 40 14.91 5.48 -13.10
N CYS A 41 15.14 5.57 -14.40
CA CYS A 41 16.18 6.38 -15.02
C CYS A 41 15.59 7.66 -15.63
N THR A 42 15.70 8.78 -14.92
CA THR A 42 15.15 10.07 -15.37
C THR A 42 16.27 11.04 -15.73
N ASN A 43 16.23 11.57 -16.95
CA ASN A 43 17.26 12.51 -17.46
C ASN A 43 18.69 11.96 -17.35
N GLY A 44 18.87 10.64 -17.53
CA GLY A 44 20.16 9.96 -17.45
C GLY A 44 20.69 9.79 -16.03
N VAL A 45 19.85 9.98 -15.00
CA VAL A 45 20.20 9.79 -13.60
C VAL A 45 19.16 8.89 -12.92
N CYS A 46 19.62 7.95 -12.10
CA CYS A 46 18.76 7.12 -11.28
C CYS A 46 18.01 8.00 -10.28
N ALA A 47 16.69 8.05 -10.40
CA ALA A 47 15.84 8.79 -9.47
C ALA A 47 15.34 7.86 -8.36
N ALA A 48 15.13 8.42 -7.17
CA ALA A 48 14.46 7.70 -6.10
C ALA A 48 13.03 7.35 -6.52
N PRO A 49 12.53 6.17 -6.13
CA PRO A 49 11.16 5.73 -6.45
C PRO A 49 10.13 6.68 -5.82
N THR A 50 9.00 6.87 -6.48
CA THR A 50 7.89 7.68 -5.96
C THR A 50 6.55 6.98 -6.17
N CYS A 51 5.60 7.20 -5.27
CA CYS A 51 4.24 6.62 -5.35
C CYS A 51 3.35 7.19 -6.45
N THR A 52 3.93 7.73 -7.51
CA THR A 52 3.25 8.34 -8.67
C THR A 52 4.10 8.22 -9.95
N ASP A 53 5.15 7.40 -9.93
CA ASP A 53 6.06 7.24 -11.07
C ASP A 53 5.58 6.20 -12.10
N ASN A 54 4.44 5.55 -11.85
CA ASN A 54 3.86 4.49 -12.66
C ASN A 54 4.80 3.29 -12.80
N LEU A 55 5.56 2.98 -11.75
CA LEU A 55 6.37 1.78 -11.64
C LEU A 55 6.11 1.10 -10.30
N LYS A 56 5.93 -0.22 -10.31
CA LYS A 56 5.86 -0.99 -9.06
C LYS A 56 7.26 -1.16 -8.46
N ASN A 57 7.75 -0.16 -7.75
CA ASN A 57 9.08 -0.10 -7.15
C ASN A 57 8.99 0.36 -5.68
N GLY A 58 10.12 0.72 -5.04
CA GLY A 58 10.10 1.47 -3.76
C GLY A 58 9.46 0.82 -2.53
N GLY A 59 9.00 -0.44 -2.62
CA GLY A 59 8.26 -1.13 -1.55
C GLY A 59 6.74 -1.20 -1.77
N GLU A 60 6.26 -0.83 -2.94
CA GLU A 60 4.86 -0.90 -3.35
C GLU A 60 4.33 -2.34 -3.47
N SER A 61 3.07 -2.54 -3.12
CA SER A 61 2.39 -3.82 -3.29
C SER A 61 1.68 -3.92 -4.65
N ASP A 62 1.24 -2.80 -5.21
CA ASP A 62 0.78 -2.64 -6.59
C ASP A 62 1.27 -1.31 -7.16
N LEU A 63 1.07 -1.08 -8.46
CA LEU A 63 1.49 0.13 -9.16
C LEU A 63 1.11 1.42 -8.39
N ASP A 64 2.11 2.17 -7.92
CA ASP A 64 1.94 3.44 -7.19
C ASP A 64 1.19 3.34 -5.84
N CYS A 65 1.06 2.15 -5.24
CA CYS A 65 0.34 1.97 -3.98
C CYS A 65 0.85 0.82 -3.09
N GLY A 66 0.50 0.90 -1.79
CA GLY A 66 0.86 -0.08 -0.77
C GLY A 66 2.25 0.14 -0.16
N GLY A 67 2.56 -0.56 0.93
CA GLY A 67 3.80 -0.39 1.68
C GLY A 67 3.95 1.03 2.24
N VAL A 68 4.93 1.77 1.74
CA VAL A 68 5.17 3.18 2.13
C VAL A 68 4.29 4.19 1.36
N CYS A 69 3.60 3.71 0.32
CA CYS A 69 2.77 4.51 -0.56
C CYS A 69 1.31 4.55 -0.09
N PRO A 70 0.45 5.40 -0.71
CA PRO A 70 -0.97 5.41 -0.42
C PRO A 70 -1.58 4.01 -0.52
N ARG A 71 -2.62 3.75 0.26
CA ARG A 71 -3.27 2.43 0.28
C ARG A 71 -3.92 2.13 -1.08
N CYS A 72 -3.76 0.90 -1.53
CA CYS A 72 -4.39 0.33 -2.71
C CYS A 72 -5.90 0.19 -2.53
N GLY A 73 -6.65 0.50 -3.57
CA GLY A 73 -8.10 0.24 -3.64
C GLY A 73 -8.42 -1.21 -3.97
N ASP A 74 -9.70 -1.57 -3.91
CA ASP A 74 -10.18 -2.93 -4.19
C ASP A 74 -9.73 -3.44 -5.58
N GLY A 75 -9.34 -4.71 -5.66
CA GLY A 75 -8.86 -5.37 -6.86
C GLY A 75 -7.36 -5.19 -7.13
N GLN A 76 -6.67 -4.31 -6.41
CA GLN A 76 -5.22 -4.12 -6.53
C GLN A 76 -4.44 -5.09 -5.64
N SER A 77 -3.19 -5.33 -5.99
CA SER A 77 -2.28 -6.24 -5.30
C SER A 77 -1.91 -5.73 -3.90
N CYS A 78 -1.83 -6.64 -2.94
CA CYS A 78 -1.45 -6.34 -1.56
C CYS A 78 -0.56 -7.44 -0.98
N ASN A 79 0.30 -7.07 -0.03
CA ASN A 79 1.04 -8.02 0.80
C ASN A 79 0.36 -8.20 2.16
N THR A 80 -0.28 -7.14 2.67
CA THR A 80 -0.95 -7.13 3.97
C THR A 80 -2.23 -6.27 3.92
N GLY A 81 -3.09 -6.39 4.93
CA GLY A 81 -4.28 -5.53 5.05
C GLY A 81 -3.94 -4.03 5.12
N ALA A 82 -2.78 -3.66 5.68
CA ALA A 82 -2.33 -2.27 5.74
C ALA A 82 -2.16 -1.64 4.34
N ASP A 83 -1.88 -2.46 3.32
CA ASP A 83 -1.77 -1.99 1.94
C ASP A 83 -3.12 -1.60 1.34
N CYS A 84 -4.24 -2.12 1.85
CA CYS A 84 -5.56 -1.94 1.25
C CYS A 84 -6.38 -0.89 1.96
N VAL A 85 -7.06 0.02 1.24
CA VAL A 85 -7.98 1.01 1.85
C VAL A 85 -9.01 0.35 2.77
N SER A 86 -9.44 -0.87 2.43
CA SER A 86 -10.41 -1.67 3.18
C SER A 86 -9.86 -2.37 4.42
N ASP A 87 -8.54 -2.37 4.65
CA ASP A 87 -7.86 -3.25 5.61
C ASP A 87 -7.93 -4.76 5.27
N VAL A 88 -8.55 -5.14 4.14
CA VAL A 88 -8.74 -6.54 3.74
C VAL A 88 -7.82 -6.91 2.58
N CYS A 89 -6.81 -7.74 2.87
CA CYS A 89 -5.95 -8.35 1.85
C CYS A 89 -6.22 -9.86 1.77
N THR A 90 -6.92 -10.30 0.73
CA THR A 90 -7.30 -11.71 0.53
C THR A 90 -6.62 -12.27 -0.71
N ASN A 91 -5.87 -13.35 -0.56
CA ASN A 91 -5.13 -13.99 -1.67
C ASN A 91 -4.21 -13.01 -2.43
N GLY A 92 -3.61 -12.05 -1.71
CA GLY A 92 -2.73 -11.04 -2.28
C GLY A 92 -3.44 -9.93 -3.06
N VAL A 93 -4.76 -9.79 -2.90
CA VAL A 93 -5.57 -8.76 -3.55
C VAL A 93 -6.44 -8.04 -2.52
N CYS A 94 -6.51 -6.72 -2.62
CA CYS A 94 -7.41 -5.90 -1.82
C CYS A 94 -8.86 -6.24 -2.14
N ALA A 95 -9.62 -6.58 -1.11
CA ALA A 95 -11.03 -6.89 -1.25
C ALA A 95 -11.88 -5.83 -0.57
N ALA A 96 -13.13 -5.68 -1.03
CA ALA A 96 -14.10 -4.82 -0.36
C ALA A 96 -14.32 -5.28 1.10
N PRO A 97 -14.50 -4.35 2.04
CA PRO A 97 -14.84 -4.68 3.42
C PRO A 97 -16.18 -5.40 3.49
N THR A 98 -16.34 -6.30 4.46
CA THR A 98 -17.61 -7.00 4.69
C THR A 98 -17.99 -6.95 6.15
N CYS A 99 -19.30 -6.95 6.45
CA CYS A 99 -19.85 -6.97 7.81
C CYS A 99 -19.64 -8.30 8.57
N THR A 100 -18.63 -9.08 8.19
CA THR A 100 -18.27 -10.38 8.76
C THR A 100 -16.77 -10.67 8.62
N ASP A 101 -15.96 -9.65 8.29
CA ASP A 101 -14.51 -9.81 8.09
C ASP A 101 -13.70 -9.67 9.40
N ASN A 102 -14.37 -9.43 10.52
CA ASN A 102 -13.80 -9.25 11.86
C ASN A 102 -12.85 -8.05 11.96
N LEU A 103 -12.99 -7.08 11.07
CA LEU A 103 -12.31 -5.79 11.13
C LEU A 103 -13.36 -4.70 11.34
N LYS A 104 -12.97 -3.59 11.97
CA LYS A 104 -13.81 -2.39 12.02
C LYS A 104 -13.47 -1.51 10.83
N ASN A 105 -14.12 -1.74 9.69
CA ASN A 105 -13.84 -1.06 8.43
C ASN A 105 -15.16 -0.70 7.71
N GLY A 106 -15.12 -0.29 6.44
CA GLY A 106 -16.33 -0.21 5.59
C GLY A 106 -17.46 0.75 6.01
N GLY A 107 -17.29 1.55 7.06
CA GLY A 107 -18.33 2.41 7.64
C GLY A 107 -19.01 1.85 8.90
N GLU A 108 -18.47 0.79 9.47
CA GLU A 108 -18.94 0.18 10.72
C GLU A 108 -18.69 1.07 11.94
N SER A 109 -19.59 0.97 12.93
CA SER A 109 -19.44 1.64 14.21
C SER A 109 -18.74 0.77 15.27
N ASP A 110 -18.86 -0.54 15.16
CA ASP A 110 -18.07 -1.56 15.88
C ASP A 110 -17.72 -2.72 14.93
N ILE A 111 -16.84 -3.63 15.34
CA ILE A 111 -16.41 -4.76 14.48
C ILE A 111 -17.63 -5.50 13.92
N ASP A 112 -17.75 -5.56 12.58
CA ASP A 112 -18.82 -6.27 11.86
C ASP A 112 -20.25 -5.72 12.08
N CYS A 113 -20.43 -4.50 12.62
CA CYS A 113 -21.75 -3.92 12.85
C CYS A 113 -21.83 -2.38 12.81
N GLY A 114 -23.05 -1.87 12.60
CA GLY A 114 -23.37 -0.45 12.54
C GLY A 114 -23.12 0.19 11.17
N GLY A 115 -23.61 1.42 10.98
CA GLY A 115 -23.53 2.13 9.71
C GLY A 115 -24.22 1.39 8.57
N VAL A 116 -23.44 0.90 7.59
CA VAL A 116 -23.95 0.11 6.45
C VAL A 116 -24.21 -1.36 6.79
N CYS A 117 -23.72 -1.80 7.94
CA CYS A 117 -23.80 -3.18 8.42
C CYS A 117 -25.00 -3.42 9.35
N PRO A 118 -25.30 -4.68 9.72
CA PRO A 118 -26.33 -4.99 10.71
C PRO A 118 -26.12 -4.21 12.00
N ARG A 119 -27.21 -3.92 12.71
CA ARG A 119 -27.14 -3.14 13.95
C ARG A 119 -26.36 -3.87 15.04
N CYS A 120 -25.56 -3.10 15.76
CA CYS A 120 -24.80 -3.51 16.92
C CYS A 120 -25.71 -3.83 18.12
N ALA A 121 -25.34 -4.86 18.87
CA ALA A 121 -26.01 -5.21 20.12
C ALA A 121 -25.60 -4.27 21.26
N ASP A 122 -26.33 -4.34 22.38
CA ASP A 122 -26.02 -3.54 23.57
C ASP A 122 -24.58 -3.77 24.05
N GLY A 123 -23.90 -2.70 24.46
CA GLY A 123 -22.51 -2.69 24.88
C GLY A 123 -21.48 -2.50 23.76
N GLN A 124 -21.88 -2.59 22.49
CA GLN A 124 -21.01 -2.33 21.34
C GLN A 124 -20.96 -0.83 20.99
N SER A 125 -19.91 -0.45 20.26
CA SER A 125 -19.66 0.93 19.84
C SER A 125 -20.69 1.41 18.80
N CYS A 126 -21.11 2.66 18.90
CA CYS A 126 -22.04 3.29 17.97
C CYS A 126 -21.66 4.74 17.68
N ASN A 127 -22.02 5.22 16.49
CA ASN A 127 -21.91 6.62 16.10
C ASN A 127 -23.28 7.32 16.16
N THR A 128 -24.35 6.57 15.88
CA THR A 128 -25.72 7.07 15.87
C THR A 128 -26.69 6.05 16.46
N ASP A 129 -27.89 6.50 16.85
CA ASP A 129 -28.97 5.63 17.32
C ASP A 129 -29.34 4.52 16.31
N ALA A 130 -29.18 4.80 15.01
CA ALA A 130 -29.49 3.84 13.95
C ALA A 130 -28.54 2.63 13.93
N ASP A 131 -27.36 2.75 14.54
CA ASP A 131 -26.37 1.68 14.64
C ASP A 131 -26.78 0.61 15.66
N CYS A 132 -27.65 0.94 16.63
CA CYS A 132 -27.97 0.06 17.75
C CYS A 132 -29.28 -0.70 17.53
N VAL A 133 -29.30 -1.99 17.90
CA VAL A 133 -30.54 -2.80 17.90
C VAL A 133 -31.62 -2.15 18.77
N SER A 134 -31.22 -1.59 19.91
CA SER A 134 -32.08 -0.84 20.83
C SER A 134 -32.59 0.50 20.28
N GLY A 135 -31.94 1.03 19.24
CA GLY A 135 -32.17 2.39 18.76
C GLY A 135 -31.64 3.48 19.68
N LEU A 136 -30.72 3.16 20.61
CA LEU A 136 -30.18 4.12 21.58
C LEU A 136 -28.64 4.06 21.65
N CYS A 137 -27.99 5.08 21.11
CA CYS A 137 -26.56 5.29 21.19
C CYS A 137 -26.23 6.34 22.27
N THR A 138 -25.77 5.88 23.43
CA THR A 138 -25.46 6.77 24.56
C THR A 138 -23.96 6.75 24.84
N ASN A 139 -23.33 7.93 24.80
CA ASN A 139 -21.87 8.09 24.99
C ASN A 139 -21.02 7.20 24.06
N GLY A 140 -21.48 6.99 22.82
CA GLY A 140 -20.79 6.16 21.83
C GLY A 140 -20.93 4.65 22.04
N VAL A 141 -21.85 4.21 22.90
CA VAL A 141 -22.13 2.79 23.17
C VAL A 141 -23.63 2.53 23.05
N CYS A 142 -23.99 1.40 22.43
CA CYS A 142 -25.36 0.94 22.37
C CYS A 142 -25.88 0.61 23.75
N ALA A 143 -26.89 1.32 24.21
CA ALA A 143 -27.50 1.13 25.51
C ALA A 143 -28.77 0.28 25.38
N GLY A 144 -29.00 -0.60 26.37
CA GLY A 144 -30.23 -1.38 26.46
C GLY A 144 -31.44 -0.54 26.88
N ILE A 145 -32.62 -1.11 26.63
CA ILE A 145 -33.93 -0.55 27.02
C ILE A 145 -34.28 -1.02 28.43
#